data_AF-A0A7D7A963-F1
#
_entry.id   AF-A0A7D7A963-F1
#
_cell.length_a   1.000
_cell.length_b   1.000
_cell.length_c   1.000
_cell.angle_alpha   90.00
_cell.angle_beta   90.00
_cell.angle_gamma   90.00
#
_symmetry.space_group_name_H-M   'P 1'
#
loop_
_entity.id
_entity.type
_entity.pdbx_description
1 polymer ?
#
loop_
_entity_poly.entity_id
_entity_poly.type
_entity_poly.pdbx_seq_one_letter_code
_entity_poly.pdbx_strand_id
1 'polypeptide(L)'
;SYTIRLMYFSLFKEMNYKKIFMFVDSDKVMIVSMFSLMLMSIFSGSLLSWLILPFFYLIYLNKILKMMVLMFLLMGLLMGVLISKIDLIFKSLKIYGVYFYLSLMWFIPNLSVYGLNYYMLNLSLKLDKFMDLGWLEKMGGLYLYKSFMDYSKMSYYFYFNSIKMFIFFFFMIYMILLMF
;
A
#
# COMPACT_ATOMS: atom_id res chain seq x y z
N SER A 1 -15.20 18.27 20.38
CA SER A 1 -15.69 18.99 19.18
C SER A 1 -16.10 18.04 18.05
N TYR A 2 -15.28 17.08 17.60
CA TYR A 2 -15.64 16.17 16.49
C TYR A 2 -16.92 15.36 16.76
N THR A 3 -17.03 14.73 17.93
CA THR A 3 -18.21 13.93 18.33
C THR A 3 -19.50 14.74 18.24
N ILE A 4 -19.52 15.98 18.76
CA ILE A 4 -20.68 16.87 18.64
C ILE A 4 -20.96 17.27 17.21
N ARG A 5 -19.93 17.53 16.41
CA ARG A 5 -20.13 17.89 15.00
C ARG A 5 -20.82 16.76 14.25
N LEU A 6 -20.41 15.52 14.51
CA LEU A 6 -21.05 14.33 13.96
C LEU A 6 -22.51 14.25 14.42
N MET A 7 -22.76 14.30 15.73
CA MET A 7 -24.12 14.30 16.29
C MET A 7 -24.98 15.43 15.73
N TYR A 8 -24.41 16.62 15.54
CA TYR A 8 -25.11 17.77 14.98
C TYR A 8 -25.52 17.51 13.53
N PHE A 9 -24.62 17.07 12.66
CA PHE A 9 -24.96 16.84 11.26
C PHE A 9 -25.81 15.60 11.03
N SER A 10 -25.73 14.58 11.89
CA SER A 10 -26.50 13.33 11.73
C SER A 10 -27.86 13.34 12.41
N LEU A 11 -27.99 13.95 13.58
CA LEU A 11 -29.21 13.86 14.42
C LEU A 11 -29.92 15.20 14.61
N PHE A 12 -29.18 16.30 14.83
CA PHE A 12 -29.81 17.57 15.22
C PHE A 12 -30.11 18.51 14.03
N LYS A 13 -29.32 18.44 12.96
CA LYS A 13 -29.53 19.24 11.76
C LYS A 13 -30.78 18.77 11.03
N GLU A 14 -31.47 19.71 10.41
CA GLU A 14 -32.61 19.40 9.55
C GLU A 14 -32.23 18.36 8.48
N MET A 15 -33.20 17.50 8.18
CA MET A 15 -33.06 16.36 7.29
C MET A 15 -32.71 16.80 5.87
N ASN A 16 -31.42 16.76 5.52
CA ASN A 16 -30.91 17.11 4.18
C ASN A 16 -31.06 15.96 3.16
N TYR A 17 -32.12 15.17 3.28
CA TYR A 17 -32.33 14.00 2.46
C TYR A 17 -33.22 14.35 1.23
N LYS A 18 -32.93 13.78 0.04
CA LYS A 18 -33.75 13.87 -1.21
C LYS A 18 -35.21 13.33 -1.10
N LYS A 19 -36.24 14.12 -0.80
CA LYS A 19 -37.73 13.88 -0.83
C LYS A 19 -38.37 12.47 -0.61
N ILE A 20 -37.83 11.35 -1.09
CA ILE A 20 -38.29 9.98 -0.88
C ILE A 20 -37.37 9.31 0.14
N PHE A 21 -37.81 9.22 1.40
CA PHE A 21 -37.14 8.43 2.45
C PHE A 21 -38.09 7.41 3.06
N MET A 22 -37.53 6.24 3.34
CA MET A 22 -38.13 5.23 4.19
C MET A 22 -37.08 4.85 5.23
N PHE A 23 -37.33 5.22 6.49
CA PHE A 23 -36.53 4.78 7.64
C PHE A 23 -37.21 3.56 8.24
N VAL A 24 -36.50 2.43 8.27
CA VAL A 24 -36.98 1.18 8.89
C VAL A 24 -35.83 0.58 9.70
N ASP A 25 -35.90 0.72 11.03
CA ASP A 25 -34.90 0.19 11.96
C ASP A 25 -35.38 -1.09 12.66
N SER A 26 -36.15 -1.96 11.98
CA SER A 26 -36.84 -3.09 12.63
C SER A 26 -36.02 -4.38 12.77
N ASP A 27 -34.78 -4.41 12.30
CA ASP A 27 -33.98 -5.64 12.28
C ASP A 27 -33.51 -6.01 13.69
N LYS A 28 -34.19 -7.00 14.28
CA LYS A 28 -33.96 -7.47 15.65
C LYS A 28 -32.49 -7.87 15.88
N VAL A 29 -31.82 -8.45 14.90
CA VAL A 29 -30.41 -8.85 15.00
C VAL A 29 -29.50 -7.63 15.16
N MET A 30 -29.76 -6.55 14.41
CA MET A 30 -29.02 -5.30 14.52
C MET A 30 -29.26 -4.64 15.89
N ILE A 31 -30.50 -4.57 16.35
CA ILE A 31 -30.84 -3.96 17.64
C ILE A 31 -30.16 -4.71 18.80
N VAL A 32 -30.25 -6.05 18.81
CA VAL A 32 -29.66 -6.89 19.86
C VAL A 32 -28.13 -6.73 19.90
N SER A 33 -27.47 -6.69 18.73
CA SER A 33 -26.02 -6.50 18.66
C SER A 33 -25.58 -5.11 19.14
N MET A 34 -26.27 -4.04 18.74
CA MET A 34 -25.99 -2.68 19.20
C MET A 34 -26.16 -2.55 20.72
N PHE A 35 -27.23 -3.12 21.28
CA PHE A 35 -27.49 -3.06 22.71
C PHE A 35 -26.47 -3.86 23.53
N SER A 36 -26.09 -5.05 23.06
CA SER A 36 -25.04 -5.86 23.68
C SER A 36 -23.69 -5.13 23.70
N LEU A 37 -23.33 -4.46 22.60
CA LEU A 37 -22.10 -3.66 22.52
C LEU A 37 -22.13 -2.48 23.48
N MET A 38 -23.26 -1.77 23.57
CA MET A 38 -23.43 -0.67 24.51
C MET A 38 -23.21 -1.12 25.95
N LEU A 39 -23.84 -2.21 26.38
CA LEU A 39 -23.67 -2.74 27.74
C LEU A 39 -22.22 -3.16 28.00
N MET A 40 -21.59 -3.88 27.07
CA MET A 40 -20.22 -4.33 27.24
C MET A 40 -19.25 -3.15 27.35
N SER A 41 -19.46 -2.06 26.59
CA SER A 41 -18.60 -0.88 26.66
C SER A 41 -18.58 -0.21 28.04
N ILE A 42 -19.70 -0.25 28.77
CA ILE A 42 -19.82 0.34 30.11
C ILE A 42 -19.11 -0.52 31.16
N PHE A 43 -19.37 -1.83 31.16
CA PHE A 43 -18.81 -2.74 32.16
C PHE A 43 -17.33 -3.09 31.93
N SER A 44 -16.93 -3.29 30.67
CA SER A 44 -15.57 -3.74 30.36
C SER A 44 -14.50 -2.73 30.76
N GLY A 45 -14.76 -1.42 30.63
CA GLY A 45 -13.76 -0.39 30.96
C GLY A 45 -13.37 -0.39 32.44
N SER A 46 -14.34 -0.48 33.34
CA SER A 46 -14.08 -0.53 34.78
C SER A 46 -13.44 -1.85 35.19
N LEU A 47 -13.96 -2.98 34.69
CA LEU A 47 -13.41 -4.32 34.96
C LEU A 47 -11.95 -4.44 34.48
N LEU A 48 -11.64 -4.00 33.26
CA LEU A 48 -10.29 -4.02 32.71
C LEU A 48 -9.34 -3.13 33.51
N SER A 49 -9.80 -1.96 33.97
CA SER A 49 -8.96 -1.07 34.78
C SER A 49 -8.53 -1.72 36.08
N TRP A 50 -9.39 -2.49 36.74
CA TRP A 50 -9.06 -3.19 37.98
C TRP A 50 -8.20 -4.43 37.76
N LEU A 51 -8.39 -5.13 36.63
CA LEU A 51 -7.61 -6.34 36.31
C LEU A 51 -6.19 -6.02 35.84
N ILE A 52 -6.01 -4.99 35.01
CA ILE A 52 -4.72 -4.67 34.38
C ILE A 52 -3.84 -3.79 35.26
N LEU A 53 -4.42 -2.97 36.14
CA LEU A 53 -3.69 -2.04 37.01
C LEU A 53 -3.69 -2.55 38.46
N PRO A 54 -2.82 -3.50 38.83
CA PRO A 54 -2.76 -4.04 40.19
C PRO A 54 -2.31 -3.01 41.24
N PHE A 55 -1.63 -1.94 40.81
CA PHE A 55 -1.20 -0.85 41.68
C PHE A 55 -1.58 0.50 41.08
N PHE A 56 -2.37 1.27 41.82
CA PHE A 56 -2.61 2.68 41.52
C PHE A 56 -1.41 3.49 41.99
N TYR A 57 -0.59 4.00 41.06
CA TYR A 57 0.39 5.03 41.39
C TYR A 57 -0.37 6.28 41.84
N LEU A 58 -0.23 6.65 43.12
CA LEU A 58 -0.81 7.88 43.68
C LEU A 58 -0.04 9.10 43.14
N ILE A 59 -0.58 9.73 42.10
CA ILE A 59 -0.03 10.98 41.55
C ILE A 59 -0.61 12.16 42.33
N TYR A 60 0.21 12.84 43.13
CA TYR A 60 -0.19 14.08 43.81
C TYR A 60 -0.16 15.26 42.84
N LEU A 61 -1.31 15.58 42.25
CA LEU A 61 -1.50 16.72 41.35
C LEU A 61 -2.24 17.86 42.07
N ASN A 62 -1.88 19.11 41.76
CA ASN A 62 -2.67 20.27 42.16
C ASN A 62 -4.10 20.13 41.61
N LYS A 63 -5.12 20.59 42.36
CA LYS A 63 -6.55 20.45 42.05
C LYS A 63 -6.90 20.85 40.62
N ILE A 64 -6.26 21.92 40.14
CA ILE A 64 -6.43 22.43 38.77
C ILE A 64 -6.05 21.36 37.74
N LEU A 65 -4.85 20.77 37.85
CA LEU A 65 -4.37 19.74 36.91
C LEU A 65 -5.22 18.47 36.95
N LYS A 66 -5.71 18.08 38.13
CA LYS A 66 -6.58 16.90 38.27
C LYS A 66 -7.92 17.06 37.52
N MET A 67 -8.44 18.29 37.42
CA MET A 67 -9.71 18.58 36.75
C MET A 67 -9.57 19.08 35.31
N MET A 68 -8.35 19.26 34.79
CA MET A 68 -8.10 19.81 33.45
C MET A 68 -8.87 19.08 32.35
N VAL A 69 -8.88 17.74 32.36
CA VAL A 69 -9.55 16.92 31.33
C VAL A 69 -11.04 17.24 31.25
N LEU A 70 -11.71 17.35 32.41
CA LEU A 70 -13.14 17.70 32.46
C LEU A 70 -13.39 19.12 31.93
N MET A 71 -12.53 20.08 32.29
CA MET A 71 -12.65 21.46 31.80
C MET A 71 -12.49 21.55 30.28
N PHE A 72 -11.49 20.86 29.72
CA PHE A 72 -11.28 20.80 28.26
C PHE A 72 -12.39 20.06 27.53
N LEU A 73 -12.97 19.00 28.12
CA LEU A 73 -14.14 18.34 27.57
C LEU A 73 -15.31 19.31 27.47
N LEU A 74 -15.63 20.03 28.56
CA LEU A 74 -16.72 21.02 28.57
C LEU A 74 -16.49 22.17 27.57
N MET A 75 -15.29 22.74 27.52
CA MET A 75 -14.93 23.75 26.52
C MET A 75 -15.03 23.20 25.09
N GLY A 76 -14.53 21.99 24.87
CA GLY A 76 -14.60 21.29 23.59
C GLY A 76 -16.02 20.91 23.19
N LEU A 77 -16.94 20.81 24.17
CA LEU A 77 -18.35 20.62 23.92
C LEU A 77 -18.99 21.92 23.42
N LEU A 78 -18.83 23.01 24.17
CA LEU A 78 -19.33 24.35 23.82
C LEU A 78 -18.82 24.81 22.45
N MET A 79 -17.52 24.70 22.21
CA MET A 79 -16.91 25.06 20.92
C MET A 79 -17.42 24.17 19.77
N GLY A 80 -17.67 22.89 20.03
CA GLY A 80 -18.22 21.97 19.03
C GLY A 80 -19.59 22.41 18.50
N VAL A 81 -20.48 22.82 19.42
CA VAL A 81 -21.83 23.31 19.07
C VAL A 81 -21.78 24.66 18.36
N LEU A 82 -20.92 25.58 18.82
CA LEU A 82 -20.77 26.89 18.19
C LEU A 82 -20.29 26.74 16.73
N ILE A 83 -19.24 25.95 16.50
CA ILE A 83 -18.68 25.74 15.16
C ILE A 83 -19.69 25.05 14.22
N SER A 84 -20.48 24.10 14.72
CA SER A 84 -21.43 23.35 13.89
C SER A 84 -22.64 24.18 13.45
N LYS A 85 -23.04 25.19 14.22
CA LYS A 85 -24.13 26.12 13.84
C LYS A 85 -23.65 27.25 12.92
N ILE A 86 -22.34 27.48 12.85
CA ILE A 86 -21.71 28.55 12.06
C ILE A 86 -21.51 28.08 10.58
N ASP A 87 -22.58 27.59 9.95
CA ASP A 87 -22.56 27.13 8.55
C ASP A 87 -22.21 28.27 7.55
N LEU A 88 -22.18 29.54 7.99
CA LEU A 88 -22.08 30.73 7.13
C LEU A 88 -20.76 31.54 7.21
N ILE A 89 -19.92 31.38 8.25
CA ILE A 89 -18.72 32.24 8.43
C ILE A 89 -17.50 31.75 7.63
N PHE A 90 -17.54 30.54 7.09
CA PHE A 90 -16.42 29.98 6.32
C PHE A 90 -16.19 30.63 4.94
N LYS A 91 -17.02 31.60 4.50
CA LYS A 91 -16.86 32.30 3.21
C LYS A 91 -15.56 33.11 3.05
N SER A 92 -14.74 33.26 4.09
CA SER A 92 -13.44 33.92 3.94
C SER A 92 -12.40 32.98 3.31
N LEU A 93 -11.76 33.44 2.23
CA LEU A 93 -10.76 32.70 1.46
C LEU A 93 -9.60 32.18 2.33
N LYS A 94 -9.22 32.91 3.39
CA LYS A 94 -8.12 32.54 4.28
C LYS A 94 -8.43 31.30 5.14
N ILE A 95 -9.67 31.16 5.62
CA ILE A 95 -10.08 30.02 6.44
C ILE A 95 -10.25 28.78 5.57
N TYR A 96 -10.67 28.95 4.31
CA TYR A 96 -10.76 27.86 3.33
C TYR A 96 -9.44 27.14 3.10
N GLY A 97 -8.31 27.85 3.00
CA GLY A 97 -7.00 27.23 2.81
C GLY A 97 -6.61 26.30 3.96
N VAL A 98 -6.82 26.75 5.21
CA VAL A 98 -6.56 25.94 6.41
C VAL A 98 -7.50 24.75 6.49
N TYR A 99 -8.80 24.95 6.20
CA TYR A 99 -9.78 23.86 6.17
C TYR A 99 -9.42 22.81 5.13
N PHE A 100 -9.05 23.23 3.91
CA PHE A 100 -8.67 22.35 2.83
C PHE A 100 -7.45 21.50 3.21
N TYR A 101 -6.42 22.12 3.80
CA TYR A 101 -5.24 21.42 4.32
C TYR A 101 -5.59 20.35 5.37
N LEU A 102 -6.46 20.69 6.33
CA LEU A 102 -6.92 19.75 7.36
C LEU A 102 -7.79 18.63 6.77
N SER A 103 -8.63 18.93 5.77
CA SER A 103 -9.51 17.96 5.12
C SER A 103 -8.74 16.94 4.27
N LEU A 104 -7.63 17.34 3.65
CA LEU A 104 -6.78 16.46 2.85
C LEU A 104 -5.83 15.60 3.70
N MET A 105 -6.10 15.49 5.01
CA MET A 105 -5.24 14.79 5.96
C MET A 105 -3.78 15.24 5.83
N TRP A 106 -3.55 16.55 5.89
CA TRP A 106 -2.21 17.16 5.77
C TRP A 106 -1.45 16.75 4.50
N PHE A 107 -2.17 16.43 3.41
CA PHE A 107 -1.60 15.91 2.16
C PHE A 107 -0.83 14.58 2.28
N ILE A 108 -0.95 13.87 3.41
CA ILE A 108 -0.28 12.58 3.65
C ILE A 108 -0.61 11.54 2.56
N PRO A 109 -1.87 11.39 2.10
CA PRO A 109 -2.18 10.47 1.01
C PRO A 109 -1.42 10.81 -0.27
N ASN A 110 -1.38 12.09 -0.66
CA ASN A 110 -0.69 12.52 -1.87
C ASN A 110 0.83 12.33 -1.76
N LEU A 111 1.42 12.63 -0.60
CA LEU A 111 2.84 12.41 -0.35
C LEU A 111 3.21 10.93 -0.41
N SER A 112 2.40 10.06 0.19
CA SER A 112 2.64 8.61 0.17
C SER A 112 2.52 8.02 -1.25
N VAL A 113 1.51 8.43 -2.02
CA VAL A 113 1.29 7.92 -3.38
C VAL A 113 2.35 8.42 -4.35
N TYR A 114 2.64 9.73 -4.39
CA TYR A 114 3.58 10.27 -5.38
C TYR A 114 5.04 10.06 -4.99
N GLY A 115 5.38 10.13 -3.71
CA GLY A 115 6.75 9.95 -3.24
C GLY A 115 7.21 8.50 -3.39
N LEU A 116 6.50 7.56 -2.76
CA LEU A 116 6.97 6.17 -2.67
C LEU A 116 6.84 5.41 -4.00
N ASN A 117 5.74 5.60 -4.73
CA ASN A 117 5.51 4.83 -5.96
C ASN A 117 6.48 5.22 -7.07
N TYR A 118 6.88 6.50 -7.17
CA TYR A 118 7.81 6.94 -8.21
C TYR A 118 9.17 6.24 -8.10
N TYR A 119 9.69 6.08 -6.89
CA TYR A 119 10.97 5.38 -6.67
C TYR A 119 10.87 3.90 -7.03
N MET A 120 9.80 3.22 -6.63
CA MET A 120 9.61 1.80 -6.95
C MET A 120 9.46 1.57 -8.46
N LEU A 121 8.72 2.44 -9.16
CA LEU A 121 8.56 2.35 -10.62
C LEU A 121 9.86 2.64 -11.38
N ASN A 122 10.67 3.59 -10.92
CA ASN A 122 11.97 3.85 -11.56
C ASN A 122 12.96 2.70 -11.34
N LEU A 123 12.89 2.03 -10.19
CA LEU A 123 13.67 0.83 -9.92
C LEU A 123 13.25 -0.33 -10.83
N SER A 124 11.94 -0.57 -11.00
CA SER A 124 11.46 -1.63 -11.90
C SER A 124 11.94 -1.41 -13.34
N LEU A 125 11.81 -0.18 -13.87
CA LEU A 125 12.28 0.14 -15.22
C LEU A 125 13.80 -0.07 -15.42
N LYS A 126 14.60 0.16 -14.38
CA LYS A 126 16.04 -0.11 -14.43
C LYS A 126 16.32 -1.61 -14.40
N LEU A 127 15.60 -2.36 -13.59
CA LEU A 127 15.73 -3.82 -13.52
C LEU A 127 15.38 -4.46 -14.86
N ASP A 128 14.26 -4.09 -15.49
CA ASP A 128 13.86 -4.64 -16.79
C ASP A 128 14.93 -4.41 -17.87
N LYS A 129 15.51 -3.20 -17.90
CA LYS A 129 16.53 -2.84 -18.90
C LYS A 129 17.87 -3.55 -18.67
N PHE A 130 18.32 -3.63 -17.42
CA PHE A 130 19.64 -4.18 -17.11
C PHE A 130 19.61 -5.70 -17.00
N MET A 131 18.61 -6.27 -16.32
CA MET A 131 18.54 -7.70 -16.05
C MET A 131 17.93 -8.44 -17.25
N ASP A 132 16.67 -8.14 -17.58
CA ASP A 132 15.91 -8.91 -18.57
C ASP A 132 16.42 -8.66 -19.98
N LEU A 133 16.43 -7.41 -20.43
CA LEU A 133 16.90 -7.03 -21.77
C LEU A 133 18.43 -6.95 -21.89
N GLY A 134 19.17 -7.09 -20.80
CA GLY A 134 20.62 -6.88 -20.75
C GLY A 134 21.39 -8.16 -20.47
N TRP A 135 21.64 -8.43 -19.18
CA TRP A 135 22.48 -9.55 -18.74
C TRP A 135 21.92 -10.90 -19.14
N LEU A 136 20.61 -11.13 -19.03
CA LEU A 136 19.99 -12.41 -19.34
C LEU A 136 20.06 -12.75 -20.82
N GLU A 137 19.79 -11.79 -21.72
CA GLU A 137 19.97 -12.02 -23.16
C GLU A 137 21.44 -12.25 -23.52
N LYS A 138 22.35 -11.48 -22.92
CA LYS A 138 23.79 -11.55 -23.20
C LYS A 138 24.43 -12.84 -22.69
N MET A 139 23.96 -13.41 -21.57
CA MET A 139 24.44 -14.71 -21.04
C MET A 139 23.69 -15.89 -21.64
N GLY A 140 22.41 -15.71 -21.96
CA GLY A 140 21.53 -16.75 -22.49
C GLY A 140 21.61 -16.85 -24.02
N GLY A 141 20.50 -16.50 -24.68
CA GLY A 141 20.28 -16.80 -26.10
C GLY A 141 21.35 -16.27 -27.05
N LEU A 142 21.82 -15.02 -26.87
CA LEU A 142 22.82 -14.43 -27.78
C LEU A 142 24.17 -15.12 -27.66
N TYR A 143 24.58 -15.49 -26.45
CA TYR A 143 25.85 -16.17 -26.22
C TYR A 143 25.80 -17.63 -26.69
N LEU A 144 24.69 -18.33 -26.39
CA LEU A 144 24.47 -19.70 -26.87
C LEU A 144 24.49 -19.75 -28.39
N TYR A 145 23.78 -18.84 -29.07
CA TYR A 145 23.81 -18.75 -30.53
C TYR A 145 25.24 -18.57 -31.08
N LYS A 146 26.01 -17.64 -30.51
CA LYS A 146 27.41 -17.43 -30.90
C LYS A 146 28.26 -18.69 -30.70
N SER A 147 28.12 -19.34 -29.55
CA SER A 147 28.89 -20.55 -29.23
C SER A 147 28.58 -21.70 -30.21
N PHE A 148 27.30 -21.95 -30.52
CA PHE A 148 26.91 -22.96 -31.51
C PHE A 148 27.39 -22.61 -32.92
N MET A 149 27.39 -21.33 -33.29
CA MET A 149 27.92 -20.88 -34.57
C MET A 149 29.42 -21.15 -34.69
N ASP A 150 30.18 -21.02 -33.60
CA ASP A 150 31.63 -21.26 -33.61
C ASP A 150 31.97 -22.76 -33.56
N TYR A 151 31.21 -23.56 -32.79
CA TYR A 151 31.35 -25.02 -32.80
C TYR A 151 31.01 -25.63 -34.16
N SER A 152 29.94 -25.17 -34.81
CA SER A 152 29.58 -25.65 -36.15
C SER A 152 30.66 -25.34 -37.18
N LYS A 153 31.24 -24.13 -37.17
CA LYS A 153 32.40 -23.80 -38.02
C LYS A 153 33.59 -24.72 -37.76
N MET A 154 33.95 -24.95 -36.49
CA MET A 154 35.05 -25.86 -36.16
C MET A 154 34.79 -27.28 -36.64
N SER A 155 33.59 -27.80 -36.42
CA SER A 155 33.21 -29.14 -36.90
C SER A 155 33.31 -29.26 -38.42
N TYR A 156 32.91 -28.22 -39.16
CA TYR A 156 33.03 -28.18 -40.61
C TYR A 156 34.49 -28.26 -41.09
N TYR A 157 35.41 -27.56 -40.42
CA TYR A 157 36.85 -27.66 -40.72
C TYR A 157 37.39 -29.07 -40.44
N PHE A 158 36.98 -29.72 -39.35
CA PHE A 158 37.39 -31.10 -39.06
C PHE A 158 36.88 -32.09 -40.11
N TYR A 159 35.61 -31.98 -40.53
CA TYR A 159 35.04 -32.82 -41.59
C TYR A 159 35.73 -32.62 -42.94
N PHE A 160 36.08 -31.38 -43.31
CA PHE A 160 36.81 -31.13 -44.56
C PHE A 160 38.20 -31.77 -44.59
N ASN A 161 38.90 -31.80 -43.45
CA ASN A 161 40.19 -32.45 -43.36
C ASN A 161 40.10 -33.98 -43.35
N SER A 162 39.08 -34.56 -42.69
CA SER A 162 38.91 -36.02 -42.68
C SER A 162 38.56 -36.55 -44.07
N ILE A 163 37.74 -35.83 -44.86
CA ILE A 163 37.43 -36.21 -46.25
C ILE A 163 38.69 -36.25 -47.12
N LYS A 164 39.61 -35.27 -46.98
CA LYS A 164 40.90 -35.29 -47.70
C LYS A 164 41.73 -36.53 -47.36
N MET A 165 41.77 -36.92 -46.09
CA MET A 165 42.50 -38.12 -45.64
C MET A 165 41.89 -39.40 -46.21
N PHE A 166 40.55 -39.54 -46.22
CA PHE A 166 39.87 -40.70 -46.80
C PHE A 166 40.15 -40.84 -48.30
N ILE A 167 40.12 -39.74 -49.06
CA ILE A 167 40.45 -39.74 -50.48
C ILE A 167 41.89 -40.19 -50.71
N PHE A 168 42.83 -39.72 -49.88
CA PHE A 168 44.23 -40.13 -49.95
C PHE A 168 44.41 -41.63 -49.69
N PHE A 169 43.75 -42.18 -48.66
CA PHE A 169 43.78 -43.63 -48.38
C PHE A 169 43.21 -44.47 -49.52
N PHE A 170 42.07 -44.08 -50.09
CA PHE A 170 41.50 -44.77 -51.25
C PHE A 170 42.45 -44.74 -52.45
N PHE A 171 43.08 -43.60 -52.70
CA PHE A 171 44.06 -43.48 -53.78
C PHE A 171 45.28 -44.37 -53.56
N MET A 172 45.80 -44.43 -52.33
CA MET A 172 46.92 -45.31 -51.97
C MET A 172 46.58 -46.80 -52.17
N ILE A 173 45.40 -47.25 -51.73
CA ILE A 173 44.93 -48.63 -51.92
C ILE A 173 44.80 -48.95 -53.42
N TYR A 174 44.25 -48.02 -54.21
CA TYR A 174 44.15 -48.17 -55.65
C TYR A 174 45.52 -48.31 -56.32
N MET A 175 46.50 -47.51 -55.91
CA MET A 175 47.88 -47.61 -56.42
C MET A 175 48.53 -48.95 -56.06
N ILE A 176 48.29 -49.47 -54.84
CA ILE A 176 48.78 -50.79 -54.44
C ILE A 176 48.13 -51.90 -55.30
N LEU A 177 46.83 -51.81 -55.56
CA LEU A 177 46.12 -52.75 -56.43
C LEU A 177 46.60 -52.71 -57.88
N LEU A 178 47.16 -51.60 -58.35
CA LEU A 178 47.76 -51.50 -59.69
C LEU A 178 49.18 -52.10 -59.77
N MET A 179 49.89 -52.17 -58.64
CA MET A 179 51.23 -52.75 -58.60
C MET A 179 51.23 -54.28 -58.49
N PHE A 180 50.10 -54.87 -58.06
CA PHE A 180 49.84 -56.31 -58.11
C PHE A 180 49.08 -56.67 -59.40
#